data_AF-A0A918CHQ9-F1
#
_entry.id   AF-A0A918CHQ9-F1
#
_cell.length_a   1.000
_cell.length_b   1.000
_cell.length_c   1.000
_cell.angle_alpha   90.00
_cell.angle_beta   90.00
_cell.angle_gamma   90.00
#
_symmetry.space_group_name_H-M   'P 1'
#
loop_
_entity.id
_entity.type
_entity.pdbx_description
1 polymer ?
#
loop_
_entity_poly.entity_id
_entity_poly.type
_entity_poly.pdbx_seq_one_letter_code
_entity_poly.pdbx_strand_id
1 'polypeptide(L)'
;MNRAAFTNRHKVRGWKTQIRRVERWRQAHLTPDAAHLEHADFDYCKLQIDPWNRLIRRQPPMWLARNMIHGLLDIHEAWAAATPDAGYSCVWLCWPKLMDSQVVMAQGSRVEWYAGMFRPVAELGWAEPKGFPPQFGPALLARLNAWEWQECLHEYPVDPADISAGQLRKYPSTTLTTEGGASLTLLEVGRVWVGKRRAA
;
A
#
# COMPACT_ATOMS: atom_id res chain seq x y z
N MET A 1 -11.16 -40.94 -29.50
CA MET A 1 -10.04 -40.82 -28.53
C MET A 1 -10.28 -39.60 -27.65
N ASN A 2 -10.68 -39.81 -26.40
CA ASN A 2 -10.88 -38.74 -25.41
C ASN A 2 -9.53 -38.32 -24.81
N ARG A 3 -9.09 -37.08 -25.04
CA ARG A 3 -8.00 -36.46 -24.29
C ARG A 3 -8.59 -35.79 -23.05
N ALA A 4 -8.53 -36.47 -21.90
CA ALA A 4 -8.77 -35.82 -20.63
C ALA A 4 -7.68 -34.78 -20.37
N ALA A 5 -8.07 -33.51 -20.24
CA ALA A 5 -7.19 -32.43 -19.84
C ALA A 5 -6.78 -32.64 -18.36
N PHE A 6 -5.49 -32.92 -18.12
CA PHE A 6 -4.94 -32.92 -16.78
C PHE A 6 -4.93 -31.49 -16.24
N THR A 7 -6.00 -31.09 -15.56
CA THR A 7 -5.98 -29.85 -14.77
C THR A 7 -5.09 -30.09 -13.57
N ASN A 8 -3.89 -29.50 -13.60
CA ASN A 8 -2.92 -29.68 -12.53
C ASN A 8 -3.31 -28.82 -11.31
N ARG A 9 -4.41 -29.21 -10.62
CA ARG A 9 -4.84 -28.65 -9.33
C ARG A 9 -3.92 -29.18 -8.23
N HIS A 10 -2.65 -28.80 -8.27
CA HIS A 10 -1.79 -29.01 -7.10
C HIS A 10 -2.35 -28.18 -5.94
N LYS A 11 -2.90 -28.87 -4.95
CA LYS A 11 -3.32 -28.31 -3.67
C LYS A 11 -2.16 -27.51 -3.07
N VAL A 12 -2.31 -26.20 -2.95
CA VAL A 12 -1.30 -25.34 -2.30
C VAL A 12 -1.19 -25.79 -0.84
N ARG A 13 -0.12 -26.51 -0.48
CA ARG A 13 0.10 -26.92 0.91
C ARG A 13 0.33 -25.67 1.77
N GLY A 14 -0.22 -25.64 2.98
CA GLY A 14 -0.08 -24.49 3.89
C GLY A 14 -0.98 -23.28 3.61
N TRP A 15 -1.85 -23.30 2.58
CA TRP A 15 -2.72 -22.16 2.25
C TRP A 15 -3.64 -21.73 3.41
N LYS A 16 -4.27 -22.69 4.11
CA LYS A 16 -5.08 -22.41 5.32
C LYS A 16 -4.27 -21.71 6.41
N THR A 17 -3.01 -22.11 6.58
CA THR A 17 -2.11 -21.47 7.56
C THR A 17 -1.84 -20.01 7.20
N GLN A 18 -1.64 -19.72 5.92
CA GLN A 18 -1.44 -18.35 5.44
C GLN A 18 -2.69 -17.49 5.63
N ILE A 19 -3.88 -18.00 5.31
CA ILE A 19 -5.15 -17.31 5.59
C ILE A 19 -5.29 -16.99 7.07
N ARG A 20 -5.03 -17.98 7.95
CA ARG A 20 -5.07 -17.76 9.41
C ARG A 20 -4.02 -16.77 9.92
N ARG A 21 -2.91 -16.56 9.20
CA ARG A 21 -1.92 -15.53 9.56
C ARG A 21 -2.43 -14.15 9.20
N VAL A 22 -3.01 -13.98 8.01
CA VAL A 22 -3.67 -12.73 7.62
C VAL A 22 -4.80 -12.40 8.57
N GLU A 23 -5.63 -13.38 8.91
CA GLU A 23 -6.73 -13.18 9.85
C GLU A 23 -6.25 -12.76 11.24
N ARG A 24 -5.25 -13.45 11.80
CA ARG A 24 -4.66 -13.07 13.10
C ARG A 24 -4.04 -11.68 13.07
N TRP A 25 -3.32 -11.34 11.99
CA TRP A 25 -2.77 -10.00 11.80
C TRP A 25 -3.91 -8.97 11.78
N ARG A 26 -4.97 -9.20 11.00
CA ARG A 26 -6.14 -8.32 10.93
C ARG A 26 -6.71 -8.07 12.32
N GLN A 27 -7.07 -9.15 13.03
CA GLN A 27 -7.69 -9.07 14.36
C GLN A 27 -6.82 -8.32 15.37
N ALA A 28 -5.50 -8.52 15.32
CA ALA A 28 -4.56 -7.86 16.23
C ALA A 28 -4.46 -6.34 16.01
N HIS A 29 -4.91 -5.82 14.87
CA HIS A 29 -4.78 -4.40 14.51
C HIS A 29 -6.13 -3.71 14.27
N LEU A 30 -7.27 -4.32 14.64
CA LEU A 30 -8.58 -3.67 14.50
C LEU A 30 -8.76 -2.46 15.44
N THR A 31 -7.92 -2.33 16.47
CA THR A 31 -7.93 -1.21 17.41
C THR A 31 -6.64 -0.40 17.23
N PRO A 32 -6.72 0.93 17.05
CA PRO A 32 -5.53 1.77 16.99
C PRO A 32 -4.83 1.83 18.35
N ASP A 33 -3.52 2.04 18.36
CA ASP A 33 -2.76 2.31 19.58
C ASP A 33 -3.00 3.76 20.01
N ALA A 34 -4.00 3.94 20.88
CA ALA A 34 -4.39 5.25 21.38
C ALA A 34 -3.24 5.98 22.11
N ALA A 35 -2.38 5.24 22.83
CA ALA A 35 -1.26 5.84 23.54
C ALA A 35 -0.18 6.34 22.57
N HIS A 36 0.08 5.60 21.49
CA HIS A 36 0.97 6.07 20.43
C HIS A 36 0.39 7.29 19.71
N LEU A 37 -0.91 7.25 19.36
CA LEU A 37 -1.58 8.34 18.66
C LEU A 37 -1.58 9.65 19.48
N GLU A 38 -1.83 9.57 20.80
CA GLU A 38 -1.78 10.73 21.70
C GLU A 38 -0.36 11.29 21.84
N HIS A 39 0.66 10.43 21.89
CA HIS A 39 2.03 10.87 22.08
C HIS A 39 2.71 11.39 20.80
N ALA A 40 2.46 10.72 19.67
CA ALA A 40 3.20 10.92 18.43
C ALA A 40 2.41 11.67 17.36
N ASP A 41 1.12 11.96 17.59
CA ASP A 41 0.16 12.55 16.64
C ASP A 41 -0.18 11.63 15.44
N PHE A 42 0.23 10.36 15.45
CA PHE A 42 -0.13 9.40 14.41
C PHE A 42 -0.12 7.96 14.90
N ASP A 43 -0.78 7.09 14.15
CA ASP A 43 -0.62 5.65 14.24
C ASP A 43 -0.67 5.03 12.83
N TYR A 44 -0.06 3.85 12.67
CA TYR A 44 -0.08 3.14 11.40
C TYR A 44 -0.02 1.63 11.58
N CYS A 45 -0.70 0.92 10.67
CA CYS A 45 -0.65 -0.53 10.59
C CYS A 45 -0.12 -0.95 9.22
N LYS A 46 1.14 -1.40 9.16
CA LYS A 46 1.78 -1.90 7.94
C LYS A 46 1.50 -3.38 7.71
N LEU A 47 1.44 -3.80 6.44
CA LEU A 47 1.46 -5.22 6.09
C LEU A 47 2.78 -5.87 6.53
N GLN A 48 2.78 -6.51 7.69
CA GLN A 48 3.94 -7.18 8.28
C GLN A 48 3.62 -8.65 8.62
N ILE A 49 3.35 -9.44 7.58
CA ILE A 49 2.89 -10.82 7.73
C ILE A 49 3.97 -11.80 7.26
N ASP A 50 4.48 -12.63 8.16
CA ASP A 50 5.45 -13.68 7.84
C ASP A 50 4.88 -14.70 6.83
N PRO A 51 5.64 -15.14 5.80
CA PRO A 51 7.05 -14.85 5.54
C PRO A 51 7.30 -13.69 4.57
N TRP A 52 6.28 -12.89 4.25
CA TRP A 52 6.30 -11.94 3.15
C TRP A 52 7.01 -10.62 3.49
N ASN A 53 7.18 -10.35 4.79
CA ASN A 53 7.89 -9.18 5.33
C ASN A 53 9.32 -9.48 5.81
N ARG A 54 9.90 -10.65 5.46
CA ARG A 54 11.30 -10.97 5.79
C ARG A 54 12.28 -10.11 4.98
N LEU A 55 13.56 -10.12 5.38
CA LEU A 55 14.65 -9.38 4.71
C LEU A 55 14.64 -9.57 3.19
N ILE A 56 14.45 -10.81 2.73
CA ILE A 56 14.17 -11.11 1.32
C ILE A 56 12.70 -10.83 1.05
N ARG A 57 12.41 -9.63 0.53
CA ARG A 57 11.05 -9.21 0.19
C ARG A 57 10.47 -10.12 -0.90
N ARG A 58 9.42 -10.86 -0.55
CA ARG A 58 8.66 -11.72 -1.47
C ARG A 58 7.25 -11.18 -1.58
N GLN A 59 6.70 -11.16 -2.80
CA GLN A 59 5.29 -10.83 -2.98
C GLN A 59 4.43 -12.07 -2.69
N PRO A 60 3.34 -11.94 -1.92
CA PRO A 60 2.41 -13.04 -1.71
C PRO A 60 1.72 -13.42 -3.02
N PRO A 61 1.24 -14.67 -3.16
CA PRO A 61 0.41 -15.04 -4.29
C PRO A 61 -0.87 -14.19 -4.31
N MET A 62 -1.38 -13.90 -5.50
CA MET A 62 -2.46 -12.93 -5.68
C MET A 62 -3.72 -13.21 -4.84
N TRP A 63 -4.10 -14.47 -4.65
CA TRP A 63 -5.24 -14.81 -3.80
C TRP A 63 -5.03 -14.37 -2.34
N LEU A 64 -3.80 -14.46 -1.82
CA LEU A 64 -3.47 -14.05 -0.46
C LEU A 64 -3.33 -12.53 -0.38
N ALA A 65 -2.73 -11.91 -1.39
CA ALA A 65 -2.67 -10.46 -1.55
C ALA A 65 -4.06 -9.83 -1.42
N ARG A 66 -5.07 -10.37 -2.11
CA ARG A 66 -6.45 -9.88 -2.01
C ARG A 66 -7.00 -9.97 -0.58
N ASN A 67 -6.71 -11.05 0.14
CA ASN A 67 -7.10 -11.18 1.56
C ASN A 67 -6.41 -10.15 2.44
N MET A 68 -5.13 -9.87 2.20
CA MET A 68 -4.39 -8.83 2.92
C MET A 68 -4.96 -7.44 2.67
N ILE A 69 -5.33 -7.12 1.42
CA ILE A 69 -5.96 -5.84 1.07
C ILE A 69 -7.31 -5.71 1.77
N HIS A 70 -8.16 -6.75 1.77
CA HIS A 70 -9.39 -6.74 2.56
C HIS A 70 -9.14 -6.46 4.04
N GLY A 71 -8.10 -7.07 4.63
CA GLY A 71 -7.72 -6.80 6.03
C GLY A 71 -7.29 -5.36 6.27
N LEU A 72 -6.55 -4.72 5.35
CA LEU A 72 -6.23 -3.29 5.45
C LEU A 72 -7.49 -2.42 5.45
N LEU A 73 -8.43 -2.71 4.54
CA LEU A 73 -9.69 -1.98 4.48
C LEU A 73 -10.50 -2.18 5.78
N ASP A 74 -10.57 -3.40 6.32
CA ASP A 74 -11.25 -3.68 7.59
C ASP A 74 -10.63 -2.91 8.76
N ILE A 75 -9.29 -2.85 8.83
CA ILE A 75 -8.56 -2.11 9.87
C ILE A 75 -8.85 -0.61 9.75
N HIS A 76 -8.77 -0.04 8.56
CA HIS A 76 -9.09 1.37 8.36
C HIS A 76 -10.53 1.69 8.77
N GLU A 77 -11.50 0.85 8.39
CA GLU A 77 -12.89 1.05 8.77
C GLU A 77 -13.09 1.02 10.29
N ALA A 78 -12.42 0.10 11.00
CA ALA A 78 -12.46 0.03 12.45
C ALA A 78 -11.79 1.24 13.12
N TRP A 79 -10.64 1.68 12.59
CA TRP A 79 -9.91 2.84 13.09
C TRP A 79 -10.71 4.14 12.87
N ALA A 80 -11.25 4.34 11.67
CA ALA A 80 -12.07 5.51 11.35
C ALA A 80 -13.34 5.59 12.22
N ALA A 81 -13.92 4.44 12.59
CA ALA A 81 -15.05 4.41 13.53
C ALA A 81 -14.64 4.72 14.98
N ALA A 82 -13.45 4.27 15.40
CA ALA A 82 -12.92 4.52 16.74
C ALA A 82 -12.41 5.96 16.94
N THR A 83 -11.96 6.62 15.86
CA THR A 83 -11.39 7.96 15.90
C THR A 83 -11.90 8.80 14.72
N PRO A 84 -13.18 9.20 14.74
CA PRO A 84 -13.82 9.92 13.64
C PRO A 84 -13.23 11.32 13.40
N ASP A 85 -12.63 11.91 14.42
CA ASP A 85 -12.07 13.27 14.39
C ASP A 85 -10.59 13.31 13.95
N ALA A 86 -10.03 12.18 13.50
CA ALA A 86 -8.68 12.16 12.97
C ALA A 86 -8.59 13.07 11.72
N GLY A 87 -7.66 14.03 11.74
CA GLY A 87 -7.44 14.94 10.63
C GLY A 87 -6.94 14.26 9.35
N TYR A 88 -6.36 13.07 9.48
CA TYR A 88 -5.98 12.20 8.37
C TYR A 88 -6.28 10.74 8.70
N SER A 89 -6.95 10.01 7.81
CA SER A 89 -7.19 8.57 7.95
C SER A 89 -7.32 7.92 6.59
N CYS A 90 -6.25 7.25 6.14
CA CYS A 90 -6.15 6.69 4.79
C CYS A 90 -5.54 5.29 4.77
N VAL A 91 -5.93 4.53 3.75
CA VAL A 91 -5.23 3.31 3.32
C VAL A 91 -4.25 3.68 2.22
N TRP A 92 -2.99 3.28 2.37
CA TRP A 92 -1.98 3.35 1.32
C TRP A 92 -1.85 1.98 0.69
N LEU A 93 -2.35 1.83 -0.53
CA LEU A 93 -2.27 0.57 -1.27
C LEU A 93 -1.16 0.65 -2.32
N CYS A 94 -0.04 -0.03 -2.08
CA CYS A 94 1.14 0.01 -2.93
C CYS A 94 1.16 -1.14 -3.94
N TRP A 95 1.48 -0.86 -5.22
CA TRP A 95 1.67 -1.89 -6.24
C TRP A 95 2.83 -1.55 -7.19
N PRO A 96 3.69 -2.51 -7.56
CA PRO A 96 3.68 -3.95 -7.25
C PRO A 96 4.24 -4.30 -5.86
N LYS A 97 4.64 -3.31 -5.06
CA LYS A 97 5.23 -3.49 -3.73
C LYS A 97 4.16 -3.61 -2.64
N LEU A 98 3.32 -4.64 -2.71
CA LEU A 98 2.16 -4.76 -1.81
C LEU A 98 2.52 -4.67 -0.33
N MET A 99 3.63 -5.29 0.09
CA MET A 99 4.08 -5.29 1.48
C MET A 99 4.46 -3.90 2.03
N ASP A 100 4.53 -2.87 1.18
CA ASP A 100 4.69 -1.48 1.61
C ASP A 100 3.35 -0.78 1.89
N SER A 101 2.23 -1.46 1.68
CA SER A 101 0.89 -0.95 1.98
C SER A 101 0.62 -0.90 3.48
N GLN A 102 -0.18 0.08 3.89
CA GLN A 102 -0.48 0.33 5.30
C GLN A 102 -1.77 1.13 5.48
N VAL A 103 -2.33 1.07 6.69
CA VAL A 103 -3.32 2.05 7.17
C VAL A 103 -2.55 3.12 7.94
N VAL A 104 -2.91 4.38 7.77
CA VAL A 104 -2.30 5.51 8.48
C VAL A 104 -3.42 6.40 9.01
N MET A 105 -3.28 6.78 10.28
CA MET A 105 -4.09 7.79 10.92
C MET A 105 -3.17 8.87 11.48
N ALA A 106 -3.56 10.14 11.36
CA ALA A 106 -2.83 11.24 11.97
C ALA A 106 -3.77 12.33 12.48
N GLN A 107 -3.30 13.04 13.48
CA GLN A 107 -3.93 14.19 14.11
C GLN A 107 -2.90 15.30 14.34
N GLY A 108 -3.35 16.46 14.81
CA GLY A 108 -2.47 17.56 15.18
C GLY A 108 -1.42 17.90 14.12
N SER A 109 -0.16 17.90 14.54
CA SER A 109 0.98 18.35 13.72
C SER A 109 1.33 17.41 12.55
N ARG A 110 0.83 16.17 12.55
CA ARG A 110 1.20 15.14 11.57
C ARG A 110 0.28 15.09 10.35
N VAL A 111 -0.88 15.75 10.41
CA VAL A 111 -1.89 15.73 9.34
C VAL A 111 -1.31 16.21 8.01
N GLU A 112 -0.72 17.40 7.98
CA GLU A 112 -0.17 17.98 6.75
C GLU A 112 1.00 17.16 6.19
N TRP A 113 1.85 16.63 7.08
CA TRP A 113 2.98 15.79 6.70
C TRP A 113 2.54 14.54 5.94
N TYR A 114 1.53 13.83 6.45
CA TYR A 114 1.00 12.63 5.79
C TYR A 114 0.18 12.96 4.53
N ALA A 115 -0.52 14.09 4.51
CA ALA A 115 -1.24 14.55 3.32
C ALA A 115 -0.28 14.85 2.14
N GLY A 116 0.91 15.37 2.42
CA GLY A 116 1.94 15.71 1.43
C GLY A 116 2.92 14.58 1.08
N MET A 117 2.76 13.37 1.62
CA MET A 117 3.75 12.29 1.51
C MET A 117 3.98 11.77 0.08
N PHE A 118 2.96 11.86 -0.80
CA PHE A 118 3.02 11.30 -2.15
C PHE A 118 2.65 12.32 -3.22
N ARG A 119 3.33 12.24 -4.37
CA ARG A 119 3.06 13.11 -5.53
C ARG A 119 1.86 12.57 -6.34
N PRO A 120 0.75 13.31 -6.44
CA PRO A 120 -0.44 12.85 -7.15
C PRO A 120 -0.21 12.78 -8.65
N VAL A 121 -0.62 11.67 -9.27
CA VAL A 121 -0.47 11.49 -10.73
C VAL A 121 -1.21 12.57 -11.50
N ALA A 122 -2.40 12.98 -11.04
CA ALA A 122 -3.21 14.01 -11.68
C ALA A 122 -2.54 15.40 -11.73
N GLU A 123 -1.56 15.65 -10.85
CA GLU A 123 -0.82 16.92 -10.80
C GLU A 123 0.48 16.86 -11.63
N LEU A 124 0.86 15.66 -12.08
CA LEU A 124 2.06 15.42 -12.84
C LEU A 124 1.70 15.32 -14.32
N GLY A 125 1.88 16.40 -15.08
CA GLY A 125 1.54 16.47 -16.51
C GLY A 125 2.28 15.50 -17.45
N TRP A 126 3.13 14.62 -16.90
CA TRP A 126 3.85 13.56 -17.61
C TRP A 126 3.43 12.14 -17.18
N ALA A 127 2.67 12.01 -16.09
CA ALA A 127 2.28 10.72 -15.54
C ALA A 127 0.82 10.41 -15.87
N GLU A 128 0.59 9.24 -16.48
CA GLU A 128 -0.77 8.77 -16.78
C GLU A 128 -1.33 7.92 -15.62
N PRO A 129 -2.63 8.09 -15.27
CA PRO A 129 -3.34 7.21 -14.36
C PRO A 129 -3.38 5.77 -14.88
N LYS A 130 -3.02 4.81 -14.05
CA LYS A 130 -3.02 3.38 -14.41
C LYS A 130 -4.27 2.65 -13.91
N GLY A 131 -4.92 3.18 -12.88
CA GLY A 131 -6.01 2.51 -12.19
C GLY A 131 -5.56 1.23 -11.47
N PHE A 132 -6.50 0.57 -10.79
CA PHE A 132 -6.16 -0.64 -10.04
C PHE A 132 -5.77 -1.79 -10.95
N PRO A 133 -4.80 -2.63 -10.53
CA PRO A 133 -4.40 -3.78 -11.31
C PRO A 133 -5.55 -4.79 -11.51
N PRO A 134 -5.77 -5.30 -12.74
CA PRO A 134 -6.89 -6.20 -13.04
C PRO A 134 -6.82 -7.52 -12.26
N GLN A 135 -5.61 -7.95 -11.88
CA GLN A 135 -5.41 -9.11 -11.04
C GLN A 135 -6.02 -9.00 -9.63
N PHE A 136 -6.50 -7.83 -9.19
CA PHE A 136 -7.26 -7.71 -7.95
C PHE A 136 -8.59 -8.46 -8.00
N GLY A 137 -9.14 -8.66 -9.20
CA GLY A 137 -10.37 -9.42 -9.41
C GLY A 137 -11.63 -8.65 -8.99
N PRO A 138 -12.80 -9.06 -9.50
CA PRO A 138 -14.02 -8.25 -9.47
C PRO A 138 -14.52 -7.95 -8.06
N ALA A 139 -14.46 -8.92 -7.14
CA ALA A 139 -14.95 -8.73 -5.77
C ALA A 139 -14.16 -7.67 -4.99
N LEU A 140 -12.83 -7.69 -5.11
CA LEU A 140 -11.99 -6.68 -4.47
C LEU A 140 -12.14 -5.32 -5.14
N LEU A 141 -12.16 -5.27 -6.47
CA LEU A 141 -12.36 -4.02 -7.21
C LEU A 141 -13.71 -3.37 -6.86
N ALA A 142 -14.78 -4.14 -6.72
CA ALA A 142 -16.08 -3.62 -6.28
C ALA A 142 -16.00 -2.94 -4.91
N ARG A 143 -15.27 -3.54 -3.95
CA ARG A 143 -15.05 -2.95 -2.63
C ARG A 143 -14.18 -1.69 -2.70
N LEU A 144 -13.09 -1.71 -3.48
CA LEU A 144 -12.24 -0.55 -3.68
C LEU A 144 -13.00 0.62 -4.33
N ASN A 145 -13.91 0.34 -5.27
CA ASN A 145 -14.72 1.36 -5.94
C ASN A 145 -15.73 2.08 -5.02
N ALA A 146 -16.00 1.54 -3.83
CA ALA A 146 -16.83 2.21 -2.82
C ALA A 146 -16.09 3.33 -2.06
N TRP A 147 -14.79 3.50 -2.32
CA TRP A 147 -13.92 4.45 -1.64
C TRP A 147 -13.54 5.60 -2.59
N GLU A 148 -12.99 6.66 -2.02
CA GLU A 148 -12.28 7.71 -2.76
C GLU A 148 -10.80 7.39 -2.76
N TRP A 149 -10.19 7.41 -3.95
CA TRP A 149 -8.76 7.13 -4.11
C TRP A 149 -8.07 8.24 -4.90
N GLN A 150 -6.90 8.61 -4.44
CA GLN A 150 -5.93 9.41 -5.17
C GLN A 150 -4.80 8.49 -5.63
N GLU A 151 -4.57 8.39 -6.93
CA GLU A 151 -3.41 7.66 -7.47
C GLU A 151 -2.18 8.57 -7.41
N CYS A 152 -1.12 8.09 -6.75
CA CYS A 152 0.15 8.78 -6.61
C CYS A 152 1.31 7.89 -7.09
N LEU A 153 2.46 8.52 -7.32
CA LEU A 153 3.69 7.77 -7.55
C LEU A 153 4.17 7.10 -6.26
N HIS A 154 4.60 5.84 -6.35
CA HIS A 154 5.36 5.20 -5.28
C HIS A 154 6.83 5.31 -5.65
N GLU A 155 7.57 6.12 -4.90
CA GLU A 155 8.93 6.51 -5.22
C GLU A 155 9.86 6.32 -4.02
N TYR A 156 11.14 6.04 -4.30
CA TYR A 156 12.17 6.04 -3.28
C TYR A 156 13.22 7.11 -3.58
N PRO A 157 13.64 7.88 -2.55
CA PRO A 157 14.83 8.68 -2.66
C PRO A 157 16.04 7.75 -2.81
N VAL A 158 16.90 8.06 -3.77
CA VAL A 158 18.16 7.35 -4.00
C VAL A 158 19.28 8.37 -4.10
N ASP A 159 20.43 8.01 -3.53
CA ASP A 159 21.66 8.73 -3.84
C ASP A 159 22.06 8.40 -5.29
N PRO A 160 22.31 9.40 -6.15
CA PRO A 160 22.84 9.17 -7.49
C PRO A 160 24.12 8.32 -7.51
N ALA A 161 24.94 8.36 -6.47
CA ALA A 161 26.15 7.53 -6.33
C ALA A 161 25.83 6.05 -6.09
N ASP A 162 24.67 5.74 -5.50
CA ASP A 162 24.24 4.37 -5.18
C ASP A 162 23.45 3.69 -6.30
N ILE A 163 23.14 4.42 -7.38
CA ILE A 163 22.33 3.91 -8.50
C ILE A 163 23.14 3.78 -9.79
N SER A 164 23.17 2.57 -10.34
CA SER A 164 23.82 2.35 -11.64
C SER A 164 23.00 2.97 -12.78
N ALA A 165 23.70 3.38 -13.84
CA ALA A 165 23.06 3.85 -15.08
C ALA A 165 22.06 2.83 -15.66
N GLY A 166 22.29 1.53 -15.45
CA GLY A 166 21.37 0.47 -15.86
C GLY A 166 20.05 0.47 -15.08
N GLN A 167 20.08 0.79 -13.78
CA GLN A 167 18.88 0.92 -12.95
C GLN A 167 18.06 2.16 -13.32
N LEU A 168 18.72 3.30 -13.57
CA LEU A 168 18.06 4.53 -14.05
C LEU A 168 17.37 4.33 -15.41
N ARG A 169 17.88 3.43 -16.26
CA ARG A 169 17.20 3.08 -17.52
C ARG A 169 15.99 2.18 -17.32
N LYS A 170 15.94 1.42 -16.22
CA LYS A 170 14.87 0.44 -15.95
C LYS A 170 13.66 1.07 -15.29
N TYR A 171 13.85 2.14 -14.53
CA TYR A 171 12.80 2.80 -13.75
C TYR A 171 12.80 4.29 -14.08
N PRO A 172 11.63 4.89 -14.36
CA PRO A 172 11.52 6.34 -14.45
C PRO A 172 12.05 6.99 -13.17
N SER A 173 12.75 8.11 -13.31
CA SER A 173 13.26 8.86 -12.17
C SER A 173 13.09 10.36 -12.38
N THR A 174 12.80 11.09 -11.31
CA THR A 174 12.77 12.56 -11.30
C THR A 174 13.89 13.06 -10.40
N THR A 175 14.63 14.08 -10.83
CA THR A 175 15.57 14.77 -9.92
C THR A 175 14.96 16.11 -9.51
N LEU A 176 14.91 16.34 -8.20
CA LEU A 176 14.44 17.58 -7.60
C LEU A 176 15.63 18.34 -7.03
N THR A 177 15.63 19.66 -7.16
CA THR A 177 16.59 20.52 -6.47
C THR A 177 15.94 21.02 -5.18
N THR A 178 16.59 20.76 -4.05
CA THR A 178 16.17 21.26 -2.74
C THR A 178 16.50 22.75 -2.58
N GLU A 179 15.86 23.44 -1.65
CA GLU A 179 16.14 24.85 -1.36
C GLU A 179 17.61 25.12 -0.99
N GLY A 180 18.32 24.12 -0.47
CA GLY A 180 19.76 24.18 -0.19
C GLY A 180 20.68 23.89 -1.39
N GLY A 181 20.13 23.74 -2.60
CA GLY A 181 20.90 23.45 -3.82
C GLY A 181 21.33 21.99 -3.99
N ALA A 182 21.09 21.12 -3.00
CA ALA A 182 21.31 19.69 -3.14
C ALA A 182 20.27 19.05 -4.06
N SER A 183 20.69 18.09 -4.87
CA SER A 183 19.78 17.30 -5.72
C SER A 183 19.31 16.03 -5.03
N LEU A 184 18.03 15.71 -5.18
CA LEU A 184 17.41 14.48 -4.71
C LEU A 184 16.85 13.74 -5.92
N THR A 185 17.33 12.53 -6.18
CA THR A 185 16.75 11.68 -7.23
C THR A 185 15.69 10.75 -6.62
N LEU A 186 14.49 10.81 -7.18
CA LEU A 186 13.36 9.96 -6.85
C LEU A 186 13.21 8.90 -7.93
N LEU A 187 13.25 7.63 -7.54
CA LEU A 187 13.06 6.49 -8.42
C LEU A 187 11.61 5.97 -8.34
N GLU A 188 10.88 5.95 -9.45
CA GLU A 188 9.55 5.34 -9.50
C GLU A 188 9.65 3.81 -9.37
N VAL A 189 9.09 3.28 -8.29
CA VAL A 189 9.01 1.83 -8.03
C VAL A 189 7.61 1.25 -8.20
N GLY A 190 6.61 2.11 -8.47
CA GLY A 190 5.24 1.70 -8.77
C GLY A 190 4.22 2.82 -8.57
N ARG A 191 3.03 2.41 -8.12
CA ARG A 191 1.93 3.30 -7.73
C ARG A 191 1.56 3.05 -6.27
N VAL A 192 1.05 4.10 -5.65
CA VAL A 192 0.33 4.02 -4.38
C VAL A 192 -1.02 4.70 -4.57
N TRP A 193 -2.09 4.00 -4.21
CA TRP A 193 -3.41 4.61 -4.12
C TRP A 193 -3.64 4.99 -2.66
N VAL A 194 -3.85 6.27 -2.40
CA VAL A 194 -4.18 6.81 -1.08
C VAL A 194 -5.70 6.90 -1.01
N GLY A 195 -6.30 6.05 -0.18
CA GLY A 195 -7.73 5.84 -0.13
C GLY A 195 -8.36 6.24 1.18
N LYS A 196 -9.50 6.91 1.12
CA LYS A 196 -10.35 7.19 2.27
C LYS A 196 -11.77 6.73 1.97
N ARG A 197 -12.52 6.41 3.03
CA ARG A 197 -13.93 6.06 2.88
C ARG A 197 -14.70 7.32 2.49
N ARG A 198 -15.66 7.18 1.57
CA ARG A 198 -16.61 8.26 1.25
C ARG A 198 -17.41 8.58 2.50
N ALA A 199 -17.57 9.86 2.82
CA ALA A 199 -18.59 10.28 3.76
C ALA A 199 -19.95 9.87 3.19
N ALA A 200 -20.78 9.24 4.02
CA ALA A 200 -22.14 8.85 3.64
C ALA A 200 -23.05 10.07 3.51
#